data_AF-A0A0F9BEE1-F1
#
_entry.id   AF-A0A0F9BEE1-F1
#
_cell.length_a   1.000
_cell.length_b   1.000
_cell.length_c   1.000
_cell.angle_alpha   90.00
_cell.angle_beta   90.00
_cell.angle_gamma   90.00
#
_symmetry.space_group_name_H-M   'P 1'
#
loop_
_entity.id
_entity.type
_entity.pdbx_description
1 polymer ?
#
loop_
_entity_poly.entity_id
_entity_poly.type
_entity_poly.pdbx_seq_one_letter_code
_entity_poly.pdbx_strand_id
1 'polypeptide(L)'
;MEVFNKLKEQRKTRNCWNCGGSVPFEDLAQKVRPMDMDLFGEKMWLDKSSAIYCLKCYEKLKHHEGIKKEERDVLKSLYVPRIGDRVPLVSKLQYTNRTAGFIVKNHNIVELAIHGYYISEIPENIRNLSSLKSLSIIGNRFLAPSSIPDTLGLLSSLQELSLELNHLSFIPKSIGGLKSLEKLILSGNKLTSIPDSLGELTSLKKFYVSSNQLKSLPNAIGDLKALEILELGNNKLIQLPESIGNLKALEILNLQKNKLTELPESIGRLNNLRELNLDGTILQLLPNSFGNLKALTELSLSGNSIVRLPASFERLDSLKRLNLNNPPLESFPIFFGN
;
A
#
# COMPACT_ATOMS: atom_id res chain seq x y z
N MET A 1 -24.69 -26.82 25.81
CA MET A 1 -25.64 -27.94 25.58
C MET A 1 -26.97 -27.48 24.96
N GLU A 2 -27.58 -26.38 25.41
CA GLU A 2 -28.84 -25.88 24.81
C GLU A 2 -28.72 -25.45 23.33
N VAL A 3 -27.60 -24.82 22.96
CA VAL A 3 -27.27 -24.48 21.56
C VAL A 3 -27.09 -25.74 20.70
N PHE A 4 -26.50 -26.78 21.29
CA PHE A 4 -26.26 -28.07 20.64
C PHE A 4 -27.57 -28.79 20.31
N ASN A 5 -28.57 -28.71 21.19
CA ASN A 5 -29.91 -29.29 20.95
C ASN A 5 -30.71 -28.47 19.91
N LYS A 6 -30.61 -27.12 19.92
CA LYS A 6 -31.25 -26.26 18.90
C LYS A 6 -30.70 -26.46 17.48
N LEU A 7 -29.41 -26.78 17.34
CA LEU A 7 -28.81 -27.10 16.03
C LEU A 7 -29.15 -28.52 15.55
N LYS A 8 -29.34 -29.47 16.48
CA LYS A 8 -29.74 -30.86 16.20
C LYS A 8 -31.16 -30.97 15.61
N GLU A 9 -32.08 -30.10 16.03
CA GLU A 9 -33.45 -30.04 15.51
C GLU A 9 -33.54 -29.52 14.07
N GLN A 10 -32.53 -28.77 13.57
CA GLN A 10 -32.62 -28.12 12.26
C GLN A 10 -32.25 -29.00 11.04
N ARG A 11 -31.90 -30.28 11.19
CA ARG A 11 -31.64 -31.32 10.14
C ARG A 11 -31.51 -30.81 8.68
N LYS A 12 -30.59 -29.88 8.43
CA LYS A 12 -30.33 -29.35 7.09
C LYS A 12 -28.85 -29.50 6.81
N THR A 13 -28.52 -30.38 5.87
CA THR A 13 -27.23 -30.40 5.20
C THR A 13 -26.95 -29.00 4.67
N ARG A 14 -25.99 -28.30 5.27
CA ARG A 14 -25.52 -27.01 4.76
C ARG A 14 -24.29 -27.27 3.90
N ASN A 15 -24.28 -26.72 2.70
CA ASN A 15 -23.10 -26.76 1.85
C ASN A 15 -22.07 -25.80 2.44
N CYS A 16 -20.85 -26.29 2.62
CA CYS A 16 -19.73 -25.43 2.98
C CYS A 16 -19.51 -24.44 1.84
N TRP A 17 -19.61 -23.16 2.16
CA TRP A 17 -19.42 -22.07 1.20
C TRP A 17 -18.05 -22.14 0.49
N ASN A 18 -17.08 -22.76 1.15
CA ASN A 18 -15.69 -22.78 0.71
C ASN A 18 -15.38 -23.87 -0.32
N CYS A 19 -15.96 -25.07 -0.20
CA CYS A 19 -15.65 -26.20 -1.08
C CYS A 19 -16.88 -26.81 -1.78
N GLY A 20 -18.07 -26.26 -1.55
CA GLY A 20 -19.33 -26.81 -2.08
C GLY A 20 -19.74 -28.16 -1.49
N GLY A 21 -18.93 -28.74 -0.58
CA GLY A 21 -19.21 -30.02 0.04
C GLY A 21 -20.37 -29.94 1.04
N SER A 22 -21.27 -30.92 0.98
CA SER A 22 -22.29 -31.14 1.99
C SER A 22 -21.64 -31.71 3.26
N VAL A 23 -21.86 -31.08 4.42
CA VAL A 23 -21.36 -31.61 5.69
C VAL A 23 -22.54 -32.14 6.51
N PRO A 24 -22.63 -33.45 6.75
CA PRO A 24 -23.52 -33.99 7.77
C PRO A 24 -23.08 -33.46 9.14
N PHE A 25 -23.99 -32.80 9.87
CA PHE A 25 -23.67 -32.17 11.16
C PHE A 25 -23.19 -33.18 12.22
N GLU A 26 -23.57 -34.45 12.07
CA GLU A 26 -23.20 -35.56 12.96
C GLU A 26 -21.72 -35.95 12.84
N ASP A 27 -21.09 -35.76 11.68
CA ASP A 27 -19.65 -36.04 11.46
C ASP A 27 -18.73 -34.96 12.06
N LEU A 28 -19.21 -33.70 12.13
CA LEU A 28 -18.48 -32.58 12.73
C LEU A 28 -18.37 -32.72 14.25
N ALA A 29 -19.44 -33.20 14.89
CA ALA A 29 -19.53 -33.31 16.35
C ALA A 29 -18.66 -34.45 16.93
N GLN A 30 -18.36 -35.49 16.14
CA GLN A 30 -17.54 -36.61 16.59
C GLN A 30 -16.02 -36.40 16.37
N LYS A 31 -15.62 -35.51 15.45
CA LYS A 31 -14.21 -35.32 15.05
C LYS A 31 -13.54 -34.06 15.60
N VAL A 32 -14.31 -33.10 16.10
CA VAL A 32 -13.80 -31.85 16.69
C VAL A 32 -13.78 -32.01 18.21
N ARG A 33 -12.61 -31.95 18.84
CA ARG A 33 -12.53 -32.03 20.31
C ARG A 33 -13.20 -30.79 20.91
N PRO A 34 -13.83 -30.87 22.11
CA PRO A 34 -14.49 -29.72 22.74
C PRO A 34 -13.60 -28.48 22.84
N MET A 35 -12.29 -28.67 23.01
CA MET A 35 -11.29 -27.60 23.08
C MET A 35 -11.09 -26.84 21.75
N ASP A 36 -11.40 -27.47 20.60
CA ASP A 36 -11.36 -26.85 19.27
C ASP A 36 -12.64 -26.04 18.95
N MET A 37 -13.71 -26.20 19.75
CA MET A 37 -14.96 -25.43 19.62
C MET A 37 -14.85 -24.04 20.29
N ASP A 38 -14.09 -23.93 21.38
CA ASP A 38 -13.79 -22.64 22.03
C ASP A 38 -12.86 -21.76 21.17
N LEU A 39 -12.05 -22.38 20.30
CA LEU A 39 -11.07 -21.74 19.40
C LEU A 39 -11.67 -20.83 18.32
N PHE A 40 -12.96 -20.99 18.00
CA PHE A 40 -13.66 -20.17 16.99
C PHE A 40 -14.85 -19.40 17.56
N GLY A 41 -15.15 -19.57 18.86
CA GLY A 41 -16.28 -18.94 19.55
C GLY A 41 -17.64 -19.44 19.04
N GLU A 42 -18.60 -19.58 19.96
CA GLU A 42 -19.99 -19.93 19.60
C GLU A 42 -20.61 -18.97 18.56
N LYS A 43 -20.08 -17.74 18.42
CA LYS A 43 -20.57 -16.72 17.49
C LYS A 43 -20.26 -16.98 16.01
N MET A 44 -19.13 -17.61 15.64
CA MET A 44 -18.81 -17.89 14.22
C MET A 44 -19.77 -18.89 13.56
N TRP A 45 -20.40 -19.75 14.37
CA TRP A 45 -21.32 -20.79 13.90
C TRP A 45 -22.79 -20.34 13.88
N LEU A 46 -23.12 -19.26 14.61
CA LEU A 46 -24.50 -18.83 14.86
C LEU A 46 -24.94 -17.61 14.06
N ASP A 47 -24.02 -16.82 13.52
CA ASP A 47 -24.38 -15.66 12.70
C ASP A 47 -24.82 -16.11 11.29
N LYS A 48 -26.05 -15.75 10.91
CA LYS A 48 -26.66 -16.02 9.60
C LYS A 48 -25.87 -15.41 8.43
N SER A 49 -24.92 -14.51 8.69
CA SER A 49 -24.05 -13.89 7.70
C SER A 49 -22.59 -14.39 7.71
N SER A 50 -22.23 -15.30 8.64
CA SER A 50 -20.89 -15.86 8.80
C SER A 50 -20.76 -17.24 8.12
N ALA A 51 -19.75 -17.40 7.27
CA ALA A 51 -19.56 -18.60 6.45
C ALA A 51 -19.23 -19.84 7.29
N ILE A 52 -20.01 -20.93 7.13
CA ILE A 52 -19.73 -22.22 7.76
C ILE A 52 -18.46 -22.84 7.17
N TYR A 53 -17.46 -23.05 8.02
CA TYR A 53 -16.23 -23.75 7.71
C TYR A 53 -16.40 -25.28 7.82
N CYS A 54 -15.85 -26.04 6.88
CA CYS A 54 -15.84 -27.52 6.94
C CYS A 54 -14.49 -28.09 7.38
N LEU A 55 -14.51 -29.33 7.87
CA LEU A 55 -13.34 -30.09 8.29
C LEU A 55 -12.24 -30.14 7.20
N LYS A 56 -12.60 -30.25 5.91
CA LYS A 56 -11.65 -30.23 4.77
C LYS A 56 -10.87 -28.92 4.65
N CYS A 57 -11.48 -27.79 4.99
CA CYS A 57 -10.80 -26.49 4.96
C CYS A 57 -9.92 -26.29 6.19
N TYR A 58 -10.34 -26.83 7.34
CA TYR A 58 -9.54 -26.91 8.55
C TYR A 58 -8.32 -27.82 8.38
N GLU A 59 -8.45 -28.96 7.70
CA GLU A 59 -7.35 -29.89 7.41
C GLU A 59 -6.28 -29.28 6.47
N LYS A 60 -6.67 -28.43 5.51
CA LYS A 60 -5.69 -27.68 4.69
C LYS A 60 -4.79 -26.76 5.52
N LEU A 61 -5.33 -26.09 6.54
CA LEU A 61 -4.55 -25.28 7.48
C LEU A 61 -3.66 -26.16 8.38
N LYS A 62 -4.10 -27.39 8.67
CA LYS A 62 -3.41 -28.36 9.53
C LYS A 62 -2.13 -28.93 8.88
N HIS A 63 -1.98 -28.84 7.57
CA HIS A 63 -0.78 -29.32 6.84
C HIS A 63 0.44 -28.39 6.90
N HIS A 64 0.42 -27.28 7.66
CA HIS A 64 1.58 -26.42 7.84
C HIS A 64 2.41 -26.80 9.07
N GLU A 65 2.90 -28.05 9.12
CA GLU A 65 3.81 -28.56 10.16
C GLU A 65 5.16 -27.84 10.23
N GLY A 66 5.45 -26.94 9.28
CA GLY A 66 6.71 -26.24 9.17
C GLY A 66 6.73 -24.77 9.62
N ILE A 67 5.73 -24.24 10.32
CA ILE A 67 5.69 -22.82 10.74
C ILE A 67 5.72 -22.70 12.26
N LYS A 68 6.40 -21.68 12.79
CA LYS A 68 6.40 -21.35 14.23
C LYS A 68 4.97 -21.12 14.74
N LYS A 69 4.72 -21.50 16.00
CA LYS A 69 3.38 -21.39 16.61
C LYS A 69 2.91 -19.94 16.64
N GLU A 70 3.80 -19.03 16.99
CA GLU A 70 3.55 -17.60 17.16
C GLU A 70 3.12 -16.96 15.83
N GLU A 71 3.71 -17.37 14.71
CA GLU A 71 3.34 -16.90 13.37
C GLU A 71 1.99 -17.47 12.91
N ARG A 72 1.69 -18.74 13.24
CA ARG A 72 0.36 -19.31 13.01
C ARG A 72 -0.72 -18.55 13.79
N ASP A 73 -0.43 -18.09 14.99
CA ASP A 73 -1.38 -17.34 15.79
C ASP A 73 -1.66 -15.95 15.18
N VAL A 74 -0.70 -15.34 14.47
CA VAL A 74 -0.94 -14.13 13.65
C VAL A 74 -1.95 -14.41 12.54
N LEU A 75 -1.73 -15.50 11.79
CA LEU A 75 -2.63 -15.88 10.70
C LEU A 75 -4.07 -16.10 11.19
N LYS A 76 -4.25 -16.71 12.37
CA LYS A 76 -5.58 -16.87 12.99
C LYS A 76 -6.24 -15.53 13.32
N SER A 77 -5.47 -14.58 13.87
CA SER A 77 -6.00 -13.27 14.27
C SER A 77 -6.39 -12.34 13.12
N LEU A 78 -5.97 -12.64 11.88
CA LEU A 78 -6.39 -11.87 10.71
C LEU A 78 -7.84 -12.16 10.29
N TYR A 79 -8.47 -13.19 10.88
CA TYR A 79 -9.85 -13.62 10.57
C TYR A 79 -10.12 -13.82 9.07
N VAL A 80 -9.11 -14.13 8.28
CA VAL A 80 -9.23 -14.29 6.82
C VAL A 80 -9.63 -15.73 6.48
N PRO A 81 -10.78 -15.92 5.82
CA PRO A 81 -11.09 -17.21 5.24
C PRO A 81 -10.06 -17.61 4.18
N ARG A 82 -9.59 -18.87 4.13
CA ARG A 82 -8.67 -19.40 3.10
C ARG A 82 -7.22 -18.87 3.12
N ILE A 83 -6.68 -18.49 4.28
CA ILE A 83 -5.23 -18.23 4.40
C ILE A 83 -4.44 -19.48 3.95
N GLY A 84 -3.59 -19.32 2.93
CA GLY A 84 -2.72 -20.38 2.40
C GLY A 84 -2.89 -20.67 0.90
N ASP A 85 -3.82 -19.99 0.21
CA ASP A 85 -3.92 -20.06 -1.24
C ASP A 85 -2.70 -19.39 -1.91
N ARG A 86 -2.37 -19.77 -3.16
CA ARG A 86 -1.33 -19.06 -3.90
C ARG A 86 -1.75 -17.61 -4.13
N VAL A 87 -0.94 -16.68 -3.63
CA VAL A 87 -1.08 -15.25 -3.91
C VAL A 87 -0.62 -15.03 -5.35
N PRO A 88 -1.50 -14.58 -6.26
CA PRO A 88 -1.08 -14.22 -7.60
C PRO A 88 -0.17 -12.98 -7.53
N LEU A 89 0.69 -12.81 -8.54
CA LEU A 89 1.47 -11.57 -8.69
C LEU A 89 0.53 -10.36 -8.61
N VAL A 90 0.96 -9.27 -7.95
CA VAL A 90 0.14 -8.06 -7.77
C VAL A 90 -0.40 -7.53 -9.11
N SER A 91 0.39 -7.62 -10.18
CA SER A 91 -0.01 -7.24 -11.55
C SER A 91 -1.07 -8.14 -12.18
N LYS A 92 -1.36 -9.30 -11.60
CA LYS A 92 -2.37 -10.27 -12.02
C LYS A 92 -3.59 -10.29 -11.10
N LEU A 93 -3.62 -9.44 -10.07
CA LEU A 93 -4.80 -9.28 -9.23
C LEU A 93 -5.88 -8.58 -10.05
N GLN A 94 -6.92 -9.32 -10.39
CA GLN A 94 -8.20 -8.69 -10.73
C GLN A 94 -8.82 -8.23 -9.41
N TYR A 95 -9.17 -6.94 -9.31
CA TYR A 95 -9.69 -6.26 -8.11
C TYR A 95 -10.96 -6.88 -7.48
N THR A 96 -11.48 -7.96 -8.05
CA THR A 96 -12.66 -8.72 -7.61
C THR A 96 -12.33 -10.06 -6.95
N ASN A 97 -11.10 -10.56 -7.02
CA ASN A 97 -10.75 -11.88 -6.51
C ASN A 97 -10.12 -11.78 -5.12
N ARG A 98 -10.80 -12.35 -4.12
CA ARG A 98 -10.23 -12.46 -2.77
C ARG A 98 -9.09 -13.47 -2.78
N THR A 99 -7.89 -13.04 -2.43
CA THR A 99 -6.68 -13.89 -2.43
C THR A 99 -5.87 -13.67 -1.17
N ALA A 100 -5.54 -14.75 -0.48
CA ALA A 100 -4.76 -14.68 0.75
C ALA A 100 -3.79 -15.84 0.81
N GLY A 101 -2.54 -15.54 1.09
CA GLY A 101 -1.52 -16.56 1.21
C GLY A 101 -0.20 -15.99 1.63
N PHE A 102 0.75 -16.90 1.77
CA PHE A 102 2.03 -16.62 2.38
C PHE A 102 3.10 -17.56 1.83
N ILE A 103 4.35 -17.14 1.93
CA ILE A 103 5.52 -17.95 1.59
C ILE A 103 6.32 -18.20 2.87
N VAL A 104 6.74 -19.45 3.05
CA VAL A 104 7.56 -19.90 4.17
C VAL A 104 8.97 -20.22 3.67
N LYS A 105 9.99 -19.71 4.36
CA LYS A 105 11.39 -20.10 4.18
C LYS A 105 12.00 -20.37 5.55
N ASN A 106 12.72 -21.49 5.69
CA ASN A 106 13.36 -21.89 6.94
C ASN A 106 12.41 -21.81 8.15
N HIS A 107 11.19 -22.30 7.98
CA HIS A 107 10.14 -22.30 8.99
C HIS A 107 9.57 -20.93 9.43
N ASN A 108 9.91 -19.85 8.74
CA ASN A 108 9.34 -18.52 8.98
C ASN A 108 8.55 -18.01 7.78
N ILE A 109 7.46 -17.30 8.03
CA ILE A 109 6.72 -16.55 7.02
C ILE A 109 7.57 -15.37 6.56
N VAL A 110 7.91 -15.35 5.27
CA VAL A 110 8.72 -14.30 4.65
C VAL A 110 7.91 -13.38 3.74
N GLU A 111 6.76 -13.84 3.27
CA GLU A 111 5.82 -13.02 2.49
C GLU A 111 4.41 -13.34 2.94
N LEU A 112 3.57 -12.32 3.10
CA LEU A 112 2.17 -12.43 3.46
C LEU A 112 1.36 -11.46 2.62
N ALA A 113 0.31 -11.96 1.97
CA ALA A 113 -0.61 -11.12 1.23
C ALA A 113 -2.06 -11.48 1.49
N ILE A 114 -2.91 -10.46 1.62
CA ILE A 114 -4.33 -10.54 1.96
C ILE A 114 -5.10 -9.48 1.17
N HIS A 115 -5.85 -9.92 0.17
CA HIS A 115 -6.55 -9.02 -0.74
C HIS A 115 -8.05 -9.25 -0.75
N GLY A 116 -8.83 -8.18 -0.61
CA GLY A 116 -10.29 -8.21 -0.79
C GLY A 116 -11.08 -8.96 0.30
N TYR A 117 -10.48 -9.24 1.45
CA TYR A 117 -11.11 -9.99 2.55
C TYR A 117 -11.88 -9.13 3.55
N TYR A 118 -11.97 -7.82 3.29
CA TYR A 118 -12.67 -6.86 4.16
C TYR A 118 -12.15 -6.85 5.59
N ILE A 119 -10.87 -7.20 5.81
CA ILE A 119 -10.26 -7.04 7.12
C ILE A 119 -10.28 -5.54 7.50
N SER A 120 -10.57 -5.27 8.77
CA SER A 120 -10.73 -3.91 9.30
C SER A 120 -9.49 -3.40 10.01
N GLU A 121 -8.60 -4.29 10.41
CA GLU A 121 -7.37 -3.98 11.14
C GLU A 121 -6.28 -5.04 10.91
N ILE A 122 -5.03 -4.64 11.11
CA ILE A 122 -3.90 -5.54 11.28
C ILE A 122 -3.76 -5.82 12.79
N PRO A 123 -3.61 -7.08 13.23
CA PRO A 123 -3.55 -7.41 14.65
C PRO A 123 -2.19 -7.06 15.27
N GLU A 124 -2.17 -6.71 16.56
CA GLU A 124 -0.96 -6.32 17.32
C GLU A 124 0.13 -7.42 17.37
N ASN A 125 -0.26 -8.67 17.23
CA ASN A 125 0.69 -9.79 17.19
C ASN A 125 1.43 -9.88 15.84
N ILE A 126 1.16 -9.01 14.84
CA ILE A 126 1.87 -8.97 13.56
C ILE A 126 3.39 -8.91 13.74
N ARG A 127 3.88 -8.29 14.83
CA ARG A 127 5.29 -8.26 15.23
C ARG A 127 5.97 -9.63 15.33
N ASN A 128 5.20 -10.70 15.51
CA ASN A 128 5.73 -12.06 15.59
C ASN A 128 6.24 -12.57 14.23
N LEU A 129 5.83 -11.95 13.12
CA LEU A 129 6.34 -12.24 11.77
C LEU A 129 7.71 -11.58 11.54
N SER A 130 8.66 -11.78 12.47
CA SER A 130 9.97 -11.11 12.50
C SER A 130 10.84 -11.30 11.24
N SER A 131 10.60 -12.37 10.47
CA SER A 131 11.30 -12.67 9.21
C SER A 131 10.57 -12.16 7.96
N LEU A 132 9.44 -11.47 8.12
CA LEU A 132 8.62 -10.99 7.03
C LEU A 132 9.37 -9.94 6.21
N LYS A 133 9.47 -10.17 4.91
CA LYS A 133 10.10 -9.28 3.93
C LYS A 133 9.08 -8.54 3.08
N SER A 134 7.92 -9.15 2.81
CA SER A 134 6.84 -8.52 2.05
C SER A 134 5.50 -8.69 2.76
N LEU A 135 4.80 -7.57 2.96
CA LEU A 135 3.44 -7.53 3.47
C LEU A 135 2.54 -6.78 2.48
N SER A 136 1.54 -7.46 1.93
CA SER A 136 0.63 -6.87 0.96
C SER A 136 -0.82 -7.04 1.38
N ILE A 137 -1.45 -5.98 1.86
CA ILE A 137 -2.86 -5.96 2.25
C ILE A 137 -3.57 -4.97 1.33
N ILE A 138 -4.45 -5.43 0.45
CA ILE A 138 -5.01 -4.60 -0.63
C ILE A 138 -6.52 -4.74 -0.69
N GLY A 139 -7.24 -3.63 -0.91
CA GLY A 139 -8.68 -3.69 -1.18
C GLY A 139 -9.52 -4.17 0.01
N ASN A 140 -9.07 -3.89 1.24
CA ASN A 140 -9.80 -4.20 2.46
C ASN A 140 -10.53 -2.95 2.99
N ARG A 141 -11.18 -3.07 4.16
CA ARG A 141 -12.06 -2.03 4.71
C ARG A 141 -11.53 -1.56 6.05
N PHE A 142 -10.37 -0.90 6.03
CA PHE A 142 -9.77 -0.42 7.27
C PHE A 142 -10.65 0.70 7.82
N LEU A 143 -11.23 0.47 8.99
CA LEU A 143 -12.06 1.43 9.70
C LEU A 143 -11.13 2.14 10.69
N ALA A 144 -10.92 3.44 10.49
CA ALA A 144 -10.10 4.25 11.37
C ALA A 144 -10.67 4.30 12.81
N PRO A 145 -9.84 4.52 13.85
CA PRO A 145 -8.41 4.78 13.79
C PRO A 145 -7.47 3.58 14.01
N SER A 146 -7.89 2.51 14.68
CA SER A 146 -6.99 1.43 15.13
C SER A 146 -6.62 0.40 14.06
N SER A 147 -6.64 0.78 12.79
CA SER A 147 -6.53 -0.17 11.68
C SER A 147 -5.11 -0.64 11.37
N ILE A 148 -4.08 0.14 11.75
CA ILE A 148 -2.66 -0.24 11.66
C ILE A 148 -2.06 -0.12 13.07
N PRO A 149 -1.57 -1.23 13.66
CA PRO A 149 -1.03 -1.23 15.01
C PRO A 149 0.40 -0.69 15.03
N ASP A 150 0.82 -0.11 16.15
CA ASP A 150 2.19 0.41 16.28
C ASP A 150 3.26 -0.69 16.24
N THR A 151 2.87 -1.90 16.60
CA THR A 151 3.71 -3.10 16.51
C THR A 151 4.12 -3.46 15.07
N LEU A 152 3.44 -2.93 14.04
CA LEU A 152 3.89 -3.06 12.65
C LEU A 152 5.30 -2.48 12.47
N GLY A 153 5.60 -1.37 13.15
CA GLY A 153 6.92 -0.72 13.11
C GLY A 153 8.08 -1.57 13.64
N LEU A 154 7.79 -2.72 14.27
CA LEU A 154 8.80 -3.65 14.80
C LEU A 154 9.29 -4.67 13.76
N LEU A 155 8.70 -4.71 12.56
CA LEU A 155 9.10 -5.63 11.49
C LEU A 155 10.37 -5.14 10.78
N SER A 156 11.50 -5.22 11.46
CA SER A 156 12.80 -4.71 10.99
C SER A 156 13.30 -5.37 9.70
N SER A 157 12.82 -6.57 9.35
CA SER A 157 13.16 -7.29 8.11
C SER A 157 12.29 -6.90 6.91
N LEU A 158 11.26 -6.07 7.10
CA LEU A 158 10.27 -5.76 6.06
C LEU A 158 10.89 -4.86 4.99
N GLN A 159 10.86 -5.31 3.75
CA GLN A 159 11.41 -4.63 2.58
C GLN A 159 10.31 -4.03 1.70
N GLU A 160 9.13 -4.66 1.66
CA GLU A 160 7.98 -4.18 0.90
C GLU A 160 6.72 -4.16 1.76
N LEU A 161 6.04 -3.01 1.78
CA LEU A 161 4.75 -2.83 2.41
C LEU A 161 3.77 -2.23 1.41
N SER A 162 2.68 -2.94 1.14
CA SER A 162 1.57 -2.46 0.33
C SER A 162 0.28 -2.47 1.15
N LEU A 163 -0.31 -1.29 1.32
CA LEU A 163 -1.60 -1.05 1.97
C LEU A 163 -2.58 -0.36 1.01
N GLU A 164 -2.49 -0.67 -0.28
CA GLU A 164 -3.27 -0.05 -1.35
C GLU A 164 -4.79 -0.29 -1.19
N LEU A 165 -5.62 0.68 -1.56
CA LEU A 165 -7.09 0.53 -1.61
C LEU A 165 -7.75 0.08 -0.29
N ASN A 166 -7.24 0.48 0.89
CA ASN A 166 -7.79 0.07 2.19
C ASN A 166 -8.65 1.12 2.89
N HIS A 167 -8.88 2.29 2.28
CA HIS A 167 -9.59 3.43 2.88
C HIS A 167 -8.90 4.07 4.12
N LEU A 168 -7.58 3.89 4.26
CA LEU A 168 -6.80 4.47 5.35
C LEU A 168 -6.92 6.00 5.40
N SER A 169 -7.15 6.57 6.59
CA SER A 169 -7.15 8.03 6.80
C SER A 169 -5.83 8.57 7.36
N PHE A 170 -5.01 7.73 7.99
CA PHE A 170 -3.67 8.07 8.45
C PHE A 170 -2.75 6.83 8.46
N ILE A 171 -1.45 7.07 8.65
CA ILE A 171 -0.42 6.06 8.91
C ILE A 171 0.22 6.36 10.28
N PRO A 172 0.39 5.37 11.16
CA PRO A 172 0.96 5.60 12.48
C PRO A 172 2.44 5.97 12.40
N LYS A 173 2.94 6.72 13.40
CA LYS A 173 4.33 7.18 13.44
C LYS A 173 5.33 6.03 13.50
N SER A 174 4.93 4.90 14.07
CA SER A 174 5.68 3.65 14.12
C SER A 174 6.16 3.15 12.75
N ILE A 175 5.58 3.62 11.63
CA ILE A 175 6.09 3.32 10.28
C ILE A 175 7.59 3.61 10.14
N GLY A 176 8.10 4.66 10.82
CA GLY A 176 9.53 5.00 10.80
C GLY A 176 10.45 3.91 11.35
N GLY A 177 9.92 2.94 12.10
CA GLY A 177 10.66 1.77 12.61
C GLY A 177 11.05 0.74 11.54
N LEU A 178 10.45 0.79 10.34
CA LEU A 178 10.70 -0.17 9.26
C LEU A 178 12.02 0.15 8.50
N LYS A 179 13.17 0.04 9.19
CA LYS A 179 14.48 0.50 8.69
C LYS A 179 14.95 -0.17 7.39
N SER A 180 14.48 -1.38 7.09
CA SER A 180 14.82 -2.12 5.86
C SER A 180 13.83 -1.88 4.70
N LEU A 181 12.82 -1.02 4.87
CA LEU A 181 11.76 -0.84 3.88
C LEU A 181 12.31 -0.14 2.63
N GLU A 182 12.24 -0.82 1.50
CA GLU A 182 12.67 -0.31 0.19
C GLU A 182 11.48 0.19 -0.65
N LYS A 183 10.29 -0.37 -0.42
CA LYS A 183 9.08 -0.06 -1.19
C LYS A 183 7.86 0.10 -0.30
N LEU A 184 7.21 1.25 -0.40
CA LEU A 184 5.98 1.58 0.32
C LEU A 184 4.88 1.97 -0.67
N ILE A 185 3.76 1.22 -0.67
CA ILE A 185 2.59 1.50 -1.51
C ILE A 185 1.39 1.80 -0.61
N LEU A 186 0.88 3.03 -0.70
CA LEU A 186 -0.27 3.55 0.02
C LEU A 186 -1.33 4.14 -0.93
N SER A 187 -1.25 3.82 -2.22
CA SER A 187 -2.13 4.42 -3.23
C SER A 187 -3.60 4.05 -3.03
N GLY A 188 -4.51 4.92 -3.47
CA GLY A 188 -5.96 4.64 -3.43
C GLY A 188 -6.56 4.61 -2.02
N ASN A 189 -6.00 5.37 -1.08
CA ASN A 189 -6.52 5.50 0.28
C ASN A 189 -7.21 6.87 0.48
N LYS A 190 -7.45 7.25 1.74
CA LYS A 190 -8.06 8.54 2.13
C LYS A 190 -7.10 9.36 3.00
N LEU A 191 -5.79 9.16 2.84
CA LEU A 191 -4.76 9.81 3.65
C LEU A 191 -4.81 11.33 3.46
N THR A 192 -4.81 12.07 4.55
CA THR A 192 -4.79 13.55 4.55
C THR A 192 -3.40 14.13 4.86
N SER A 193 -2.55 13.34 5.52
CA SER A 193 -1.17 13.66 5.84
C SER A 193 -0.30 12.41 5.87
N ILE A 194 1.02 12.64 5.91
CA ILE A 194 2.05 11.63 6.11
C ILE A 194 2.85 12.05 7.36
N PRO A 195 3.16 11.14 8.29
CA PRO A 195 3.91 11.49 9.51
C PRO A 195 5.37 11.86 9.19
N ASP A 196 5.96 12.74 10.00
CA ASP A 196 7.38 13.11 9.87
C ASP A 196 8.33 11.91 10.03
N SER A 197 7.92 10.88 10.78
CA SER A 197 8.70 9.66 10.93
C SER A 197 8.88 8.88 9.62
N LEU A 198 8.19 9.26 8.53
CA LEU A 198 8.51 8.76 7.19
C LEU A 198 9.98 9.02 6.85
N GLY A 199 10.56 10.17 7.24
CA GLY A 199 11.95 10.50 6.96
C GLY A 199 12.97 9.55 7.57
N GLU A 200 12.55 8.71 8.52
CA GLU A 200 13.40 7.70 9.13
C GLU A 200 13.59 6.44 8.26
N LEU A 201 12.82 6.29 7.18
CA LEU A 201 12.89 5.17 6.23
C LEU A 201 14.07 5.35 5.26
N THR A 202 15.28 5.35 5.80
CA THR A 202 16.53 5.66 5.06
C THR A 202 16.83 4.70 3.90
N SER A 203 16.27 3.49 3.89
CA SER A 203 16.39 2.50 2.81
C SER A 203 15.33 2.64 1.72
N LEU A 204 14.36 3.56 1.86
CA LEU A 204 13.20 3.64 0.96
C LEU A 204 13.61 4.16 -0.40
N LYS A 205 13.35 3.35 -1.43
CA LYS A 205 13.62 3.66 -2.84
C LYS A 205 12.38 4.06 -3.61
N LYS A 206 11.23 3.47 -3.26
CA LYS A 206 9.99 3.64 -4.01
C LYS A 206 8.83 3.95 -3.09
N PHE A 207 8.21 5.12 -3.30
CA PHE A 207 7.06 5.54 -2.52
C PHE A 207 5.88 5.90 -3.41
N TYR A 208 4.82 5.09 -3.33
CA TYR A 208 3.60 5.22 -4.12
C TYR A 208 2.42 5.64 -3.24
N VAL A 209 1.98 6.89 -3.33
CA VAL A 209 0.89 7.44 -2.51
C VAL A 209 -0.13 8.22 -3.35
N SER A 210 -0.23 7.88 -4.63
CA SER A 210 -1.21 8.44 -5.56
C SER A 210 -2.66 8.15 -5.13
N SER A 211 -3.60 8.97 -5.60
CA SER A 211 -5.04 8.79 -5.33
C SER A 211 -5.36 8.81 -3.83
N ASN A 212 -4.92 9.87 -3.15
CA ASN A 212 -5.17 10.16 -1.74
C ASN A 212 -5.73 11.58 -1.59
N GLN A 213 -5.73 12.14 -0.37
CA GLN A 213 -6.24 13.48 -0.06
C GLN A 213 -5.16 14.37 0.57
N LEU A 214 -3.88 14.11 0.30
CA LEU A 214 -2.76 14.83 0.87
C LEU A 214 -2.80 16.30 0.48
N LYS A 215 -2.73 17.20 1.47
CA LYS A 215 -2.68 18.66 1.24
C LYS A 215 -1.26 19.22 1.23
N SER A 216 -0.36 18.55 1.94
CA SER A 216 1.06 18.88 2.04
C SER A 216 1.89 17.60 2.23
N LEU A 217 3.20 17.73 2.06
CA LEU A 217 4.18 16.75 2.46
C LEU A 217 4.93 17.25 3.71
N PRO A 218 5.36 16.35 4.62
CA PRO A 218 6.24 16.71 5.72
C PRO A 218 7.62 17.14 5.18
N ASN A 219 8.31 18.03 5.89
CA ASN A 219 9.69 18.40 5.55
C ASN A 219 10.63 17.19 5.55
N ALA A 220 10.34 16.20 6.40
CA ALA A 220 11.06 14.94 6.50
C ALA A 220 11.09 14.11 5.21
N ILE A 221 10.26 14.43 4.20
CA ILE A 221 10.37 13.80 2.87
C ILE A 221 11.78 13.93 2.30
N GLY A 222 12.45 15.05 2.55
CA GLY A 222 13.81 15.32 2.07
C GLY A 222 14.90 14.46 2.72
N ASP A 223 14.57 13.68 3.75
CA ASP A 223 15.51 12.80 4.45
C ASP A 223 15.62 11.42 3.78
N LEU A 224 14.73 11.09 2.84
CA LEU A 224 14.73 9.86 2.07
C LEU A 224 15.81 9.87 0.98
N LYS A 225 17.09 9.83 1.36
CA LYS A 225 18.22 10.01 0.44
C LYS A 225 18.32 8.94 -0.64
N ALA A 226 17.78 7.75 -0.40
CA ALA A 226 17.74 6.63 -1.33
C ALA A 226 16.51 6.63 -2.26
N LEU A 227 15.59 7.60 -2.15
CA LEU A 227 14.35 7.59 -2.89
C LEU A 227 14.59 7.85 -4.38
N GLU A 228 14.21 6.89 -5.22
CA GLU A 228 14.34 6.88 -6.68
C GLU A 228 12.99 7.24 -7.35
N ILE A 229 11.88 6.77 -6.79
CA ILE A 229 10.53 6.95 -7.36
C ILE A 229 9.58 7.52 -6.31
N LEU A 230 8.96 8.65 -6.63
CA LEU A 230 7.93 9.30 -5.82
C LEU A 230 6.67 9.57 -6.65
N GLU A 231 5.62 8.83 -6.34
CA GLU A 231 4.33 8.86 -7.04
C GLU A 231 3.25 9.48 -6.15
N LEU A 232 2.88 10.72 -6.45
CA LEU A 232 1.98 11.58 -5.68
C LEU A 232 0.75 12.04 -6.48
N GLY A 233 0.51 11.46 -7.66
CA GLY A 233 -0.56 11.88 -8.55
C GLY A 233 -1.95 11.76 -7.94
N ASN A 234 -2.90 12.57 -8.39
CA ASN A 234 -4.28 12.59 -7.87
C ASN A 234 -4.36 12.80 -6.34
N ASN A 235 -3.71 13.85 -5.86
CA ASN A 235 -3.81 14.30 -4.46
C ASN A 235 -4.38 15.74 -4.42
N LYS A 236 -4.24 16.43 -3.28
CA LYS A 236 -4.69 17.81 -3.08
C LYS A 236 -3.53 18.74 -2.70
N LEU A 237 -2.30 18.41 -3.11
CA LEU A 237 -1.11 19.17 -2.76
C LEU A 237 -1.20 20.58 -3.34
N ILE A 238 -0.95 21.58 -2.50
CA ILE A 238 -0.95 23.00 -2.90
C ILE A 238 0.48 23.51 -3.13
N GLN A 239 1.44 22.95 -2.39
CA GLN A 239 2.86 23.27 -2.49
C GLN A 239 3.70 22.03 -2.18
N LEU A 240 4.97 22.08 -2.57
CA LEU A 240 6.00 21.12 -2.13
C LEU A 240 6.91 21.80 -1.10
N PRO A 241 7.43 21.06 -0.10
CA PRO A 241 8.42 21.61 0.81
C PRO A 241 9.76 21.82 0.08
N GLU A 242 10.54 22.82 0.50
CA GLU A 242 11.90 23.06 -0.02
C GLU A 242 12.85 21.87 0.19
N SER A 243 12.52 20.97 1.12
CA SER A 243 13.29 19.75 1.33
C SER A 243 13.16 18.75 0.19
N ILE A 244 12.22 18.92 -0.75
CA ILE A 244 12.08 18.02 -1.92
C ILE A 244 13.38 17.97 -2.72
N GLY A 245 14.09 19.10 -2.86
CA GLY A 245 15.37 19.15 -3.58
C GLY A 245 16.53 18.40 -2.90
N ASN A 246 16.31 17.82 -1.72
CA ASN A 246 17.28 16.97 -1.03
C ASN A 246 17.23 15.50 -1.49
N LEU A 247 16.23 15.10 -2.28
CA LEU A 247 16.07 13.75 -2.82
C LEU A 247 17.04 13.50 -3.98
N LYS A 248 18.34 13.34 -3.67
CA LYS A 248 19.41 13.27 -4.68
C LYS A 248 19.36 12.05 -5.57
N ALA A 249 18.75 10.95 -5.12
CA ALA A 249 18.58 9.74 -5.92
C ALA A 249 17.31 9.75 -6.79
N LEU A 250 16.46 10.79 -6.70
CA LEU A 250 15.15 10.77 -7.35
C LEU A 250 15.26 10.82 -8.86
N GLU A 251 14.68 9.83 -9.52
CA GLU A 251 14.65 9.67 -10.97
C GLU A 251 13.26 9.95 -11.56
N ILE A 252 12.20 9.58 -10.83
CA ILE A 252 10.81 9.73 -11.26
C ILE A 252 10.02 10.47 -10.19
N LEU A 253 9.41 11.58 -10.60
CA LEU A 253 8.50 12.37 -9.77
C LEU A 253 7.18 12.60 -10.51
N ASN A 254 6.11 11.99 -9.99
CA ASN A 254 4.76 12.18 -10.52
C ASN A 254 3.90 12.99 -9.57
N LEU A 255 3.48 14.16 -10.01
CA LEU A 255 2.67 15.12 -9.27
C LEU A 255 1.36 15.45 -10.00
N GLN A 256 1.02 14.71 -11.05
CA GLN A 256 -0.14 15.01 -11.88
C GLN A 256 -1.43 15.13 -11.06
N LYS A 257 -2.38 15.97 -11.49
CA LYS A 257 -3.70 16.14 -10.88
C LYS A 257 -3.59 16.49 -9.38
N ASN A 258 -2.68 17.41 -9.06
CA ASN A 258 -2.62 18.11 -7.78
C ASN A 258 -3.08 19.57 -7.96
N LYS A 259 -2.97 20.38 -6.90
CA LYS A 259 -3.35 21.81 -6.91
C LYS A 259 -2.14 22.72 -6.74
N LEU A 260 -0.98 22.29 -7.26
CA LEU A 260 0.27 23.04 -7.15
C LEU A 260 0.16 24.37 -7.91
N THR A 261 0.38 25.48 -7.22
CA THR A 261 0.43 26.83 -7.81
C THR A 261 1.84 27.25 -8.17
N GLU A 262 2.83 26.71 -7.45
CA GLU A 262 4.26 26.94 -7.66
C GLU A 262 5.07 25.68 -7.37
N LEU A 263 6.32 25.68 -7.83
CA LEU A 263 7.35 24.72 -7.45
C LEU A 263 8.44 25.44 -6.67
N PRO A 264 9.02 24.83 -5.62
CA PRO A 264 10.13 25.42 -4.88
C PRO A 264 11.38 25.54 -5.74
N GLU A 265 12.24 26.53 -5.47
CA GLU A 265 13.52 26.69 -6.19
C GLU A 265 14.49 25.51 -5.95
N SER A 266 14.29 24.76 -4.87
CA SER A 266 15.02 23.51 -4.65
C SER A 266 14.71 22.40 -5.65
N ILE A 267 13.62 22.49 -6.44
CA ILE A 267 13.30 21.47 -7.46
C ILE A 267 14.45 21.27 -8.45
N GLY A 268 15.13 22.35 -8.84
CA GLY A 268 16.28 22.30 -9.74
C GLY A 268 17.51 21.61 -9.15
N ARG A 269 17.47 21.16 -7.89
CA ARG A 269 18.56 20.40 -7.25
C ARG A 269 18.42 18.88 -7.44
N LEU A 270 17.35 18.43 -8.10
CA LEU A 270 17.07 17.01 -8.41
C LEU A 270 17.84 16.57 -9.65
N ASN A 271 19.17 16.51 -9.53
CA ASN A 271 20.07 16.34 -10.68
C ASN A 271 19.93 14.99 -11.40
N ASN A 272 19.33 13.98 -10.77
CA ASN A 272 19.09 12.65 -11.34
C ASN A 272 17.68 12.48 -11.90
N LEU A 273 16.82 13.50 -11.81
CA LEU A 273 15.43 13.41 -12.24
C LEU A 273 15.35 13.28 -13.75
N ARG A 274 14.72 12.20 -14.22
CA ARG A 274 14.54 11.84 -15.64
C ARG A 274 13.12 12.07 -16.11
N GLU A 275 12.15 11.81 -15.24
CA GLU A 275 10.73 11.91 -15.54
C GLU A 275 10.03 12.80 -14.51
N LEU A 276 9.43 13.88 -15.00
CA LEU A 276 8.63 14.80 -14.19
C LEU A 276 7.25 14.97 -14.81
N ASN A 277 6.23 14.48 -14.11
CA ASN A 277 4.84 14.64 -14.53
C ASN A 277 4.13 15.67 -13.64
N LEU A 278 3.74 16.79 -14.23
CA LEU A 278 3.01 17.91 -13.62
C LEU A 278 1.68 18.14 -14.35
N ASP A 279 1.15 17.15 -15.07
CA ASP A 279 -0.10 17.29 -15.82
C ASP A 279 -1.27 17.62 -14.88
N GLY A 280 -2.12 18.57 -15.28
CA GLY A 280 -3.31 18.96 -14.53
C GLY A 280 -3.01 19.53 -13.14
N THR A 281 -1.84 20.16 -12.97
CA THR A 281 -1.61 21.11 -11.86
C THR A 281 -2.08 22.52 -12.26
N ILE A 282 -1.93 23.51 -11.38
CA ILE A 282 -2.38 24.90 -11.63
C ILE A 282 -1.19 25.87 -11.64
N LEU A 283 -0.04 25.40 -12.12
CA LEU A 283 1.19 26.18 -12.17
C LEU A 283 1.03 27.36 -13.14
N GLN A 284 1.49 28.54 -12.71
CA GLN A 284 1.54 29.73 -13.57
C GLN A 284 2.94 29.97 -14.15
N LEU A 285 3.97 29.51 -13.43
CA LEU A 285 5.39 29.70 -13.78
C LEU A 285 6.19 28.48 -13.32
N LEU A 286 7.34 28.27 -13.96
CA LEU A 286 8.38 27.38 -13.47
C LEU A 286 9.52 28.22 -12.84
N PRO A 287 10.17 27.75 -11.76
CA PRO A 287 11.26 28.46 -11.10
C PRO A 287 12.49 28.61 -11.99
N ASN A 288 13.35 29.58 -11.69
CA ASN A 288 14.56 29.81 -12.51
C ASN A 288 15.55 28.64 -12.41
N SER A 289 15.57 27.92 -11.28
CA SER A 289 16.35 26.70 -11.12
C SER A 289 15.91 25.53 -11.99
N PHE A 290 14.74 25.59 -12.66
CA PHE A 290 14.20 24.46 -13.41
C PHE A 290 15.15 23.96 -14.52
N GLY A 291 15.90 24.86 -15.16
CA GLY A 291 16.96 24.53 -16.13
C GLY A 291 18.15 23.76 -15.58
N ASN A 292 18.24 23.55 -14.26
CA ASN A 292 19.29 22.75 -13.64
C ASN A 292 18.97 21.25 -13.64
N LEU A 293 17.76 20.84 -14.07
CA LEU A 293 17.35 19.44 -14.21
C LEU A 293 18.02 18.78 -15.42
N LYS A 294 19.35 18.64 -15.36
CA LYS A 294 20.19 18.20 -16.49
C LYS A 294 19.96 16.77 -16.97
N ALA A 295 19.41 15.90 -16.11
CA ALA A 295 19.06 14.52 -16.46
C ALA A 295 17.62 14.38 -17.00
N LEU A 296 16.82 15.46 -17.03
CA LEU A 296 15.41 15.39 -17.37
C LEU A 296 15.23 15.04 -18.84
N THR A 297 14.59 13.89 -19.09
CA THR A 297 14.31 13.38 -20.44
C THR A 297 12.84 13.51 -20.81
N GLU A 298 11.96 13.51 -19.82
CA GLU A 298 10.51 13.54 -20.01
C GLU A 298 9.86 14.54 -19.05
N LEU A 299 9.11 15.47 -19.64
CA LEU A 299 8.38 16.50 -18.92
C LEU A 299 6.95 16.59 -19.44
N SER A 300 5.99 16.43 -18.53
CA SER A 300 4.57 16.62 -18.83
C SER A 300 4.02 17.79 -18.02
N LEU A 301 3.46 18.78 -18.72
CA LEU A 301 2.94 20.05 -18.21
C LEU A 301 1.52 20.33 -18.73
N SER A 302 0.84 19.36 -19.33
CA SER A 302 -0.48 19.51 -19.92
C SER A 302 -1.50 19.99 -18.89
N GLY A 303 -2.40 20.89 -19.30
CA GLY A 303 -3.48 21.37 -18.43
C GLY A 303 -3.01 22.25 -17.26
N ASN A 304 -1.85 22.90 -17.39
CA ASN A 304 -1.40 23.96 -16.48
C ASN A 304 -1.83 25.36 -16.96
N SER A 305 -1.57 26.38 -16.16
CA SER A 305 -1.80 27.79 -16.50
C SER A 305 -0.48 28.54 -16.79
N ILE A 306 0.53 27.83 -17.30
CA ILE A 306 1.85 28.40 -17.57
C ILE A 306 1.77 29.33 -18.78
N VAL A 307 2.09 30.60 -18.54
CA VAL A 307 2.07 31.65 -19.58
C VAL A 307 3.43 31.82 -20.25
N ARG A 308 4.51 31.59 -19.49
CA ARG A 308 5.90 31.70 -19.96
C ARG A 308 6.80 30.66 -19.30
N LEU A 309 7.80 30.21 -20.04
CA LEU A 309 8.89 29.38 -19.53
C LEU A 309 10.05 30.28 -19.07
N PRO A 310 10.81 29.91 -18.01
CA PRO A 310 11.97 30.68 -17.57
C PRO A 310 13.10 30.58 -18.61
N ALA A 311 13.97 31.60 -18.70
CA ALA A 311 15.10 31.59 -19.63
C ALA A 311 16.05 30.40 -19.43
N SER A 312 16.12 29.87 -18.21
CA SER A 312 16.92 28.67 -17.92
C SER A 312 16.37 27.39 -18.57
N PHE A 313 15.12 27.38 -19.05
CA PHE A 313 14.50 26.22 -19.68
C PHE A 313 15.28 25.74 -20.92
N GLU A 314 15.96 26.65 -21.61
CA GLU A 314 16.87 26.34 -22.73
C GLU A 314 18.03 25.40 -22.34
N ARG A 315 18.34 25.30 -21.03
CA ARG A 315 19.41 24.47 -20.48
C ARG A 315 19.00 23.01 -20.26
N LEU A 316 17.77 22.61 -20.62
CA LEU A 316 17.29 21.23 -20.50
C LEU A 316 17.81 20.36 -21.67
N ASP A 317 19.13 20.23 -21.75
CA ASP A 317 19.85 19.65 -22.89
C ASP A 317 19.50 18.17 -23.15
N SER A 318 19.00 17.47 -22.11
CA SER A 318 18.64 16.04 -22.18
C SER A 318 17.16 15.79 -22.50
N LEU A 319 16.33 16.84 -22.62
CA LEU A 319 14.89 16.70 -22.77
C LEU A 319 14.53 16.11 -24.13
N LYS A 320 13.82 14.98 -24.13
CA LYS A 320 13.42 14.23 -25.34
C LYS A 320 11.92 14.28 -25.59
N ARG A 321 11.13 14.36 -24.51
CA ARG A 321 9.67 14.40 -24.57
C ARG A 321 9.16 15.56 -23.72
N LEU A 322 8.41 16.44 -24.37
CA LEU A 322 7.72 17.54 -23.73
C LEU A 322 6.23 17.49 -24.10
N ASN A 323 5.39 17.13 -23.14
CA ASN A 323 3.95 17.21 -23.28
C ASN A 323 3.45 18.52 -22.69
N LEU A 324 2.81 19.33 -23.51
CA LEU A 324 2.33 20.64 -23.10
C LEU A 324 0.83 20.82 -23.24
N ASN A 325 0.15 19.94 -23.99
CA ASN A 325 -1.24 20.06 -24.44
C ASN A 325 -2.12 20.97 -23.55
N ASN A 326 -2.60 22.06 -24.15
CA ASN A 326 -3.35 23.16 -23.52
C ASN A 326 -2.62 24.02 -22.46
N PRO A 327 -1.43 24.59 -22.72
CA PRO A 327 -0.93 25.68 -21.88
C PRO A 327 -1.19 27.03 -22.58
N PRO A 328 -1.56 28.11 -21.85
CA PRO A 328 -1.72 29.44 -22.42
C PRO A 328 -0.36 30.11 -22.71
N LEU A 329 0.59 29.39 -23.32
CA LEU A 329 1.93 29.91 -23.61
C LEU A 329 1.86 31.04 -24.65
N GLU A 330 2.38 32.21 -24.28
CA GLU A 330 2.46 33.37 -25.18
C GLU A 330 3.51 33.17 -26.28
N SER A 331 4.61 32.49 -25.96
CA SER A 331 5.68 32.18 -26.91
C SER A 331 6.39 30.90 -26.52
N PHE A 332 6.98 30.25 -27.52
CA PHE A 332 7.86 29.11 -27.33
C PHE A 332 9.33 29.56 -27.43
N PRO A 333 10.23 29.11 -26.53
CA PRO A 333 11.66 29.33 -26.71
C PRO A 333 12.12 28.75 -28.05
N ILE A 334 12.94 29.51 -28.77
CA ILE A 334 13.33 29.22 -30.16
C ILE A 334 14.28 28.00 -30.24
N PHE A 335 14.94 27.66 -29.13
CA PHE A 335 15.87 26.53 -29.01
C PHE A 335 15.58 25.73 -27.73
N PHE A 336 15.34 24.42 -27.86
CA PHE A 336 15.29 23.48 -26.73
C PHE A 336 15.47 22.04 -27.24
N GLY A 337 16.43 21.30 -26.67
CA GLY A 337 16.73 19.92 -27.05
C GLY A 337 17.50 19.80 -28.39
N ASN A 338 18.23 18.69 -28.56
CA ASN A 338 18.85 18.29 -29.83
C ASN A 338 17.85 17.59 -30.76
#